data_AF-A0A6J4HTP4-F1
#
_entry.id   AF-A0A6J4HTP4-F1
#
_cell.length_a   1.000
_cell.length_b   1.000
_cell.length_c   1.000
_cell.angle_alpha   90.00
_cell.angle_beta   90.00
_cell.angle_gamma   90.00
#
_symmetry.space_group_name_H-M   'P 1'
#
loop_
_entity.id
_entity.type
_entity.pdbx_description
1 polymer ?
#
loop_
_entity_poly.entity_id
_entity_poly.type
_entity_poly.pdbx_seq_one_letter_code
_entity_poly.pdbx_strand_id
1 'polypeptide(L)'
;MTGTTAATAGAARRGGIAATLDSPWVRFAARRGGQLVLSLWVLVTASFLMIHLIPGDPVRGSLGPTAPADLVASKRESLGLNDPLWLQYVHHLQGVVTGDLGMSLSSQLPVSQLIGQRLPATIELAVLAFVAALGLAIPLGVAMGVLTRGGRALRR
;
A
#
# COMPACT_ATOMS: atom_id res chain seq x y z
N MET A 1 50.08 21.26 44.70
CA MET A 1 48.63 21.04 44.94
C MET A 1 47.90 21.20 43.61
N THR A 2 47.97 20.21 42.73
CA THR A 2 47.33 20.25 41.41
C THR A 2 47.05 18.82 40.93
N GLY A 3 45.82 18.54 40.53
CA GLY A 3 45.52 17.43 39.63
C GLY A 3 44.56 16.34 40.13
N THR A 4 43.27 16.66 40.35
CA THR A 4 42.22 15.62 40.39
C THR A 4 40.84 16.11 39.92
N THR A 5 40.73 16.70 38.72
CA THR A 5 39.41 17.12 38.18
C THR A 5 39.14 16.73 36.72
N ALA A 6 39.98 15.90 36.08
CA ALA A 6 39.83 15.59 34.65
C ALA A 6 39.20 14.22 34.31
N ALA A 7 38.82 13.38 35.28
CA ALA A 7 38.48 11.98 35.01
C ALA A 7 36.98 11.64 34.88
N THR A 8 36.04 12.55 35.19
CA THR A 8 34.60 12.19 35.26
C THR A 8 33.75 12.64 34.07
N ALA A 9 34.31 13.31 33.07
CA ALA A 9 33.53 13.85 31.95
C ALA A 9 33.31 12.87 30.76
N GLY A 10 33.95 11.69 30.76
CA GLY A 10 34.02 10.82 29.57
C GLY A 10 32.94 9.73 29.43
N ALA A 11 32.19 9.41 30.49
CA ALA A 11 31.38 8.19 30.51
C ALA A 11 29.91 8.36 30.06
N ALA A 12 29.40 9.59 29.93
CA ALA A 12 27.96 9.82 29.82
C ALA A 12 27.39 9.91 28.38
N ARG A 13 28.20 9.68 27.33
CA ARG A 13 27.77 9.94 25.92
C ARG A 13 27.60 8.71 25.01
N ARG A 14 27.72 7.47 25.51
CA ARG A 14 27.72 6.26 24.66
C ARG A 14 26.37 5.53 24.51
N GLY A 15 25.29 5.97 25.15
CA GLY A 15 24.04 5.19 25.24
C GLY A 15 22.84 5.63 24.38
N GLY A 16 22.93 6.71 23.62
CA GLY A 16 21.73 7.36 23.04
C GLY A 16 21.08 6.63 21.85
N ILE A 17 21.82 5.80 21.12
CA ILE A 17 21.35 5.17 19.87
C ILE A 17 20.94 3.71 20.05
N ALA A 18 21.50 3.03 21.06
CA ALA A 18 21.15 1.63 21.36
C ALA A 18 19.82 1.51 22.11
N ALA A 19 19.48 2.49 22.96
CA ALA A 19 18.27 2.46 23.78
C ALA A 19 16.95 2.64 23.00
N THR A 20 17.00 3.18 21.77
CA THR A 20 15.81 3.35 20.92
C THR A 20 15.42 2.05 20.19
N LEU A 21 16.33 1.09 20.05
CA LEU A 21 16.09 -0.18 19.36
C LEU A 21 15.39 -1.24 20.24
N ASP A 22 15.41 -1.08 21.57
CA ASP A 22 14.73 -1.97 22.53
C ASP A 22 13.30 -1.53 22.89
N SER A 23 12.78 -0.49 22.24
CA SER A 23 11.40 -0.05 22.46
C SER A 23 10.40 -1.04 21.84
N PRO A 24 9.43 -1.59 22.61
CA PRO A 24 8.39 -2.45 22.07
C PRO A 24 7.55 -1.74 20.99
N TRP A 25 7.50 -0.40 21.03
CA TRP A 25 6.87 0.44 20.02
C TRP A 25 7.65 0.48 18.71
N VAL A 26 8.98 0.54 18.76
CA VAL A 26 9.84 0.49 17.55
C VAL A 26 9.77 -0.90 16.91
N ARG A 27 9.80 -1.97 17.71
CA ARG A 27 9.60 -3.33 17.20
C ARG A 27 8.20 -3.53 16.60
N PHE A 28 7.17 -2.96 17.21
CA PHE A 28 5.81 -2.98 16.68
C PHE A 28 5.69 -2.18 15.37
N ALA A 29 6.22 -0.96 15.33
CA ALA A 29 6.24 -0.11 14.15
C ALA A 29 7.05 -0.74 13.01
N ALA A 30 8.21 -1.34 13.30
CA ALA A 30 9.02 -2.05 12.31
C ALA A 30 8.30 -3.31 11.79
N ARG A 31 7.66 -4.11 12.66
CA ARG A 31 6.88 -5.28 12.23
C ARG A 31 5.67 -4.89 11.39
N ARG A 32 4.95 -3.84 11.79
CA ARG A 32 3.81 -3.29 11.05
C ARG A 32 4.23 -2.65 9.73
N GLY A 33 5.31 -1.88 9.73
CA GLY A 33 5.90 -1.29 8.54
C GLY A 33 6.37 -2.36 7.55
N GLY A 34 7.06 -3.39 8.03
CA GLY A 34 7.45 -4.54 7.22
C GLY A 34 6.25 -5.29 6.62
N GLN A 35 5.18 -5.50 7.40
CA GLN A 35 3.94 -6.10 6.88
C GLN A 35 3.27 -5.24 5.80
N LEU A 36 3.24 -3.91 5.98
CA LEU A 36 2.70 -2.99 4.98
C LEU A 36 3.52 -3.01 3.69
N VAL A 37 4.85 -2.93 3.80
CA VAL A 37 5.76 -3.00 2.65
C VAL A 37 5.60 -4.33 1.92
N LEU A 38 5.56 -5.45 2.66
CA LEU A 38 5.35 -6.77 2.07
C LEU A 38 3.99 -6.87 1.37
N SER A 39 2.93 -6.36 1.99
CA SER A 39 1.59 -6.34 1.39
C SER A 39 1.55 -5.51 0.11
N LEU A 40 2.17 -4.33 0.10
CA LEU A 40 2.28 -3.49 -1.09
C LEU A 40 3.10 -4.19 -2.18
N TRP A 41 4.22 -4.79 -1.81
CA TRP A 41 5.07 -5.52 -2.75
C TRP A 41 4.34 -6.72 -3.38
N VAL A 42 3.61 -7.50 -2.58
CA VAL A 42 2.76 -8.58 -3.07
C VAL A 42 1.66 -8.03 -3.99
N LEU A 43 1.02 -6.92 -3.64
CA LEU A 43 -0.04 -6.31 -4.46
C LEU A 43 0.50 -5.82 -5.82
N VAL A 44 1.62 -5.11 -5.83
CA VAL A 44 2.29 -4.64 -7.06
C VAL A 44 2.71 -5.82 -7.92
N THR A 45 3.32 -6.83 -7.31
CA THR A 45 3.77 -8.04 -8.00
C THR A 45 2.58 -8.83 -8.56
N ALA A 46 1.50 -8.97 -7.80
CA ALA A 46 0.27 -9.63 -8.24
C ALA A 46 -0.39 -8.85 -9.38
N SER A 47 -0.44 -7.52 -9.31
CA SER A 47 -0.96 -6.68 -10.39
C SER A 47 -0.14 -6.81 -11.67
N PHE A 48 1.20 -6.82 -11.55
CA PHE A 48 2.10 -7.08 -12.66
C PHE A 48 1.91 -8.49 -13.24
N LEU A 49 1.80 -9.52 -12.40
CA LEU A 49 1.54 -10.89 -12.86
C LEU A 49 0.17 -11.01 -13.52
N MET A 50 -0.84 -10.31 -13.01
CA MET A 50 -2.21 -10.35 -13.52
C MET A 50 -2.30 -9.82 -14.95
N ILE A 51 -1.52 -8.81 -15.30
CA ILE A 51 -1.45 -8.32 -16.69
C ILE A 51 -0.70 -9.29 -17.62
N HIS A 52 0.27 -10.05 -17.10
CA HIS A 52 1.02 -11.07 -17.84
C HIS A 52 0.31 -12.42 -17.93
N LEU A 53 -0.61 -12.71 -17.00
CA LEU A 53 -1.43 -13.93 -16.97
C LEU A 53 -2.59 -13.86 -17.96
N ILE A 54 -2.98 -12.66 -18.39
CA ILE A 54 -3.94 -12.48 -19.49
C ILE A 54 -3.20 -12.80 -20.79
N PRO A 55 -3.52 -13.91 -21.48
CA PRO A 55 -2.90 -14.21 -22.76
C PRO A 55 -3.49 -13.26 -23.80
N GLY A 56 -2.76 -12.20 -24.10
CA GLY A 56 -3.16 -11.18 -25.05
C GLY A 56 -2.15 -10.07 -25.08
N ASP A 57 -1.71 -9.67 -26.28
CA ASP A 57 -0.84 -8.51 -26.44
C ASP A 57 -1.59 -7.27 -25.92
N PRO A 58 -1.15 -6.65 -24.81
CA PRO A 58 -1.86 -5.51 -24.23
C PRO A 58 -1.90 -4.31 -25.20
N VAL A 59 -1.01 -4.32 -26.19
CA VAL A 59 -1.00 -3.36 -27.30
C VAL A 59 -2.13 -3.63 -28.30
N ARG A 60 -2.45 -4.89 -28.64
CA ARG A 60 -3.66 -5.24 -29.42
C ARG A 60 -4.94 -5.07 -28.61
N GLY A 61 -4.92 -5.34 -27.31
CA GLY A 61 -6.06 -5.10 -26.42
C GLY A 61 -6.42 -3.62 -26.31
N SER A 62 -5.43 -2.73 -26.34
CA SER A 62 -5.63 -1.27 -26.28
C SER A 62 -5.90 -0.60 -27.62
N LEU A 63 -5.29 -1.08 -28.71
CA LEU A 63 -5.53 -0.55 -30.06
C LEU A 63 -6.76 -1.16 -30.76
N GLY A 64 -7.33 -2.22 -30.18
CA GLY A 64 -8.41 -3.00 -30.78
C GLY A 64 -7.89 -4.05 -31.77
N PRO A 65 -8.66 -5.14 -32.01
CA PRO A 65 -8.24 -6.27 -32.84
C PRO A 65 -7.99 -5.93 -34.33
N THR A 66 -8.39 -4.73 -34.77
CA THR A 66 -8.27 -4.26 -36.17
C THR A 66 -7.07 -3.33 -36.41
N ALA A 67 -6.22 -3.09 -35.41
CA ALA A 67 -5.11 -2.16 -35.53
C ALA A 67 -4.01 -2.66 -36.49
N PRO A 68 -3.46 -1.79 -37.38
CA PRO A 68 -2.40 -2.17 -38.30
C PRO A 68 -1.18 -2.71 -37.56
N ALA A 69 -0.60 -3.81 -38.07
CA ALA A 69 0.52 -4.50 -37.41
C ALA A 69 1.74 -3.59 -37.18
N ASP A 70 1.99 -2.63 -38.08
CA ASP A 70 3.09 -1.67 -37.97
C ASP A 70 2.89 -0.67 -36.81
N LEU A 71 1.64 -0.26 -36.57
CA LEU A 71 1.26 0.60 -35.43
C LEU A 71 1.36 -0.14 -34.10
N VAL A 72 1.05 -1.45 -34.09
CA VAL A 72 1.23 -2.32 -32.92
C VAL A 72 2.72 -2.50 -32.61
N ALA A 73 3.55 -2.73 -33.64
CA ALA A 73 4.99 -2.90 -33.47
C ALA A 73 5.68 -1.62 -32.95
N SER A 74 5.36 -0.45 -33.52
CA SER A 74 5.94 0.82 -33.04
C SER A 74 5.47 1.18 -31.63
N LYS A 75 4.21 0.88 -31.27
CA LYS A 75 3.74 1.07 -29.90
C LYS A 75 4.41 0.12 -28.92
N ARG A 76 4.61 -1.16 -29.27
CA ARG A 76 5.34 -2.13 -28.44
C ARG A 76 6.77 -1.67 -28.15
N GLU A 77 7.44 -1.13 -29.15
CA GLU A 77 8.80 -0.59 -29.02
C GLU A 77 8.82 0.67 -28.14
N SER A 78 7.87 1.59 -28.35
CA SER A 78 7.72 2.79 -27.51
C SER A 78 7.35 2.51 -26.05
N LEU A 79 6.74 1.35 -25.79
CA LEU A 79 6.31 0.91 -24.45
C LEU A 79 7.38 0.05 -23.75
N GLY A 80 8.53 -0.20 -24.38
CA GLY A 80 9.60 -1.05 -23.81
C GLY A 80 9.18 -2.52 -23.64
N LEU A 81 8.14 -2.97 -24.35
CA LEU A 81 7.61 -4.33 -24.22
C LEU A 81 8.55 -5.40 -24.81
N ASN A 82 9.60 -4.96 -25.51
CA ASN A 82 10.71 -5.78 -26.02
C ASN A 82 11.81 -6.03 -24.97
N ASP A 83 11.79 -5.32 -23.83
CA ASP A 83 12.79 -5.48 -22.79
C ASP A 83 12.56 -6.75 -21.96
N PRO A 84 13.61 -7.38 -21.41
CA PRO A 84 13.48 -8.55 -20.55
C PRO A 84 12.55 -8.24 -19.37
N LEU A 85 11.68 -9.20 -19.01
CA LEU A 85 10.62 -9.07 -17.99
C LEU A 85 11.09 -8.46 -16.66
N TRP A 86 12.34 -8.73 -16.28
CA TRP A 86 12.95 -8.15 -15.08
C TRP A 86 13.07 -6.62 -15.17
N LEU A 87 13.47 -6.08 -16.33
CA LEU A 87 13.62 -4.64 -16.53
C LEU A 87 12.26 -3.93 -16.51
N GLN A 88 11.24 -4.57 -17.11
CA GLN A 88 9.85 -4.08 -17.04
C GLN A 88 9.35 -4.02 -15.60
N TYR A 89 9.66 -5.03 -14.78
CA TYR A 89 9.31 -5.04 -13.37
C TYR A 89 10.05 -3.97 -12.57
N VAL A 90 11.35 -3.75 -12.83
CA VAL A 90 12.14 -2.70 -12.18
C VAL A 90 11.62 -1.31 -12.53
N HIS A 91 11.31 -1.05 -13.80
CA HIS A 91 10.71 0.23 -14.24
C HIS A 91 9.33 0.44 -13.61
N HIS A 92 8.51 -0.62 -13.51
CA HIS A 92 7.22 -0.56 -12.84
C HIS A 92 7.36 -0.26 -11.34
N LEU A 93 8.29 -0.93 -10.65
CA LEU A 93 8.62 -0.65 -9.25
C LEU A 93 9.11 0.78 -9.05
N GLN A 94 10.00 1.26 -9.91
CA GLN A 94 10.50 2.63 -9.85
C GLN A 94 9.36 3.63 -10.01
N GLY A 95 8.50 3.44 -11.01
CA GLY A 95 7.30 4.26 -11.23
C GLY A 95 6.38 4.30 -10.01
N VAL A 96 6.08 3.13 -9.42
CA VAL A 96 5.27 3.04 -8.19
C VAL A 96 5.92 3.82 -7.04
N VAL A 97 7.25 3.75 -6.89
CA VAL A 97 7.98 4.48 -5.83
C VAL A 97 8.02 5.99 -6.09
N THR A 98 8.15 6.44 -7.34
CA THR A 98 8.09 7.88 -7.70
C THR A 98 6.66 8.42 -7.78
N GLY A 99 5.64 7.59 -7.60
CA GLY A 99 4.23 7.98 -7.74
C GLY A 99 3.76 8.12 -9.19
N ASP A 100 4.61 7.75 -10.14
CA ASP A 100 4.24 7.63 -11.55
C ASP A 100 3.78 6.21 -11.85
N LEU A 101 2.47 6.00 -11.69
CA LEU A 101 1.81 4.73 -11.98
C LEU A 101 1.74 4.42 -13.49
N GLY A 102 2.28 5.32 -14.33
CA GLY A 102 2.30 5.18 -15.77
C GLY A 102 0.99 5.53 -16.46
N MET A 103 0.94 5.22 -17.75
CA MET A 103 -0.21 5.47 -18.61
C MET A 103 -1.10 4.23 -18.68
N SER A 104 -2.41 4.42 -18.53
CA SER A 104 -3.39 3.36 -18.79
C SER A 104 -3.34 3.00 -20.28
N LEU A 105 -2.98 1.75 -20.61
CA LEU A 105 -3.03 1.31 -22.00
C LEU A 105 -4.47 1.32 -22.55
N SER A 106 -5.48 1.08 -21.72
CA SER A 106 -6.89 1.07 -22.14
C SER A 106 -7.46 2.46 -22.39
N SER A 107 -7.00 3.49 -21.67
CA SER A 107 -7.62 4.82 -21.69
C SER A 107 -6.68 5.93 -22.15
N GLN A 108 -5.40 5.61 -22.39
CA GLN A 108 -4.33 6.56 -22.74
C GLN A 108 -4.20 7.76 -21.78
N LEU A 109 -4.69 7.61 -20.55
CA LEU A 109 -4.64 8.61 -19.49
C LEU A 109 -3.69 8.16 -18.39
N PRO A 110 -3.01 9.09 -17.71
CA PRO A 110 -2.18 8.75 -16.57
C PRO A 110 -3.06 8.13 -15.47
N VAL A 111 -2.61 7.00 -14.93
CA VAL A 111 -3.37 6.24 -13.91
C VAL A 111 -3.63 7.08 -12.66
N SER A 112 -2.72 8.00 -12.32
CA SER A 112 -2.89 8.96 -11.22
C SER A 112 -4.13 9.85 -11.38
N GLN A 113 -4.46 10.30 -12.60
CA GLN A 113 -5.66 11.08 -12.86
C GLN A 113 -6.93 10.22 -12.76
N LEU A 114 -6.89 8.98 -13.25
CA LEU A 114 -7.99 8.02 -13.12
C LEU A 114 -8.30 7.73 -11.65
N ILE A 115 -7.27 7.52 -10.83
CA ILE A 115 -7.42 7.36 -9.38
C ILE A 115 -7.99 8.63 -8.76
N GLY A 116 -7.48 9.81 -9.14
CA GLY A 116 -8.00 11.10 -8.70
C GLY A 116 -9.49 11.31 -8.98
N GLN A 117 -9.97 10.84 -10.14
CA GLN A 117 -11.40 10.93 -10.51
C GLN A 117 -12.28 9.93 -9.75
N ARG A 118 -11.74 8.76 -9.39
CA ARG A 118 -12.48 7.67 -8.70
C ARG A 118 -12.46 7.82 -7.17
N LEU A 119 -11.46 8.52 -6.65
CA LEU A 119 -11.26 8.74 -5.21
C LEU A 119 -12.48 9.36 -4.52
N PRO A 120 -13.08 10.47 -5.02
CA PRO A 120 -14.22 11.11 -4.38
C PRO A 120 -15.40 10.16 -4.19
N ALA A 121 -15.74 9.38 -5.22
CA ALA A 121 -16.84 8.42 -5.17
C ALA A 121 -16.58 7.31 -4.15
N THR A 122 -15.34 6.85 -4.03
CA THR A 122 -14.97 5.81 -3.03
C THR A 122 -15.04 6.37 -1.62
N ILE A 123 -14.62 7.61 -1.41
CA ILE A 123 -14.71 8.29 -0.11
C ILE A 123 -16.17 8.47 0.29
N GLU A 124 -17.02 8.92 -0.63
CA GLU A 124 -18.45 9.10 -0.37
C GLU A 124 -19.10 7.76 0.05
N LEU A 125 -18.84 6.69 -0.70
CA LEU A 125 -19.32 5.35 -0.36
C LEU A 125 -18.78 4.85 0.97
N ALA A 126 -17.49 5.06 1.25
CA ALA A 126 -16.86 4.65 2.51
C ALA A 126 -17.46 5.40 3.70
N VAL A 127 -17.70 6.71 3.57
CA VAL A 127 -18.34 7.53 4.62
C VAL A 127 -19.77 7.06 4.86
N LEU A 128 -20.56 6.85 3.81
CA LEU A 128 -21.93 6.35 3.94
C LEU A 128 -21.98 4.98 4.60
N ALA A 129 -21.11 4.06 4.16
CA ALA A 129 -21.00 2.73 4.77
C ALA A 129 -20.57 2.81 6.24
N PHE A 130 -19.65 3.70 6.58
CA PHE A 130 -19.19 3.91 7.96
C PHE A 130 -20.30 4.48 8.85
N VAL A 131 -21.05 5.46 8.37
CA VAL A 131 -22.20 6.03 9.09
C VAL A 131 -23.29 4.96 9.29
N ALA A 132 -23.63 4.20 8.25
CA ALA A 132 -24.59 3.11 8.35
C ALA A 132 -24.12 2.03 9.33
N ALA A 133 -22.83 1.65 9.28
CA ALA A 133 -22.24 0.69 10.19
C ALA A 133 -22.31 1.16 11.64
N LEU A 134 -21.97 2.42 11.93
CA LEU A 134 -22.12 2.98 13.28
C LEU A 134 -23.59 3.05 13.71
N GLY A 135 -24.48 3.45 12.81
CA GLY A 135 -25.92 3.51 13.04
C GLY A 135 -26.52 2.17 13.42
N LEU A 136 -25.97 1.05 12.94
CA LEU A 136 -26.39 -0.30 13.31
C LEU A 136 -25.61 -0.84 14.50
N ALA A 137 -24.28 -0.66 14.53
CA ALA A 137 -23.39 -1.24 15.52
C ALA A 137 -23.64 -0.68 16.93
N ILE A 138 -23.91 0.62 17.05
CA ILE A 138 -24.18 1.26 18.35
C ILE A 138 -25.46 0.69 19.00
N PRO A 139 -26.64 0.73 18.36
CA PRO A 139 -27.85 0.20 18.99
C PRO A 139 -27.79 -1.31 19.22
N LEU A 140 -27.22 -2.09 18.29
CA LEU A 140 -27.01 -3.53 18.49
C LEU A 140 -26.08 -3.81 19.68
N GLY A 141 -24.96 -3.08 19.77
CA GLY A 141 -24.02 -3.21 20.88
C GLY A 141 -24.63 -2.84 22.23
N VAL A 142 -25.41 -1.76 22.28
CA VAL A 142 -26.14 -1.34 23.49
C VAL A 142 -27.22 -2.36 23.86
N ALA A 143 -28.02 -2.82 22.90
CA ALA A 143 -29.06 -3.81 23.14
C ALA A 143 -28.47 -5.12 23.71
N MET A 144 -27.38 -5.63 23.12
CA MET A 144 -26.70 -6.81 23.62
C MET A 144 -26.07 -6.59 25.01
N GLY A 145 -25.53 -5.39 25.27
CA GLY A 145 -24.99 -5.02 26.58
C GLY A 145 -26.04 -4.95 27.68
N VAL A 146 -27.26 -4.50 27.37
CA VAL A 146 -28.39 -4.47 28.31
C VAL A 146 -28.96 -5.86 28.54
N LEU A 147 -29.15 -6.66 27.47
CA LEU A 147 -29.72 -8.00 27.56
C LEU A 147 -28.86 -8.97 28.38
N THR A 148 -27.53 -8.88 28.23
CA THR A 148 -26.58 -9.74 28.98
C THR A 148 -26.40 -9.33 30.44
N ARG A 149 -26.90 -8.16 30.85
CA ARG A 149 -26.80 -7.67 32.24
C ARG A 149 -27.71 -8.46 33.21
N GLY A 150 -28.81 -9.03 32.72
CA GLY A 150 -29.78 -9.79 33.54
C GLY A 150 -29.38 -11.22 33.89
N GLY A 151 -28.40 -11.83 33.19
CA GLY A 151 -28.08 -13.25 33.32
C GLY A 151 -27.15 -13.64 34.48
N ARG A 152 -26.54 -12.66 35.18
CA ARG A 152 -25.56 -12.94 36.26
C ARG A 152 -26.14 -12.94 37.68
N ALA A 153 -27.41 -12.55 37.85
CA ALA A 153 -28.02 -12.43 39.18
C ALA A 153 -28.58 -13.75 39.77
N LEU A 154 -28.75 -14.81 38.96
CA LEU A 154 -29.42 -16.05 39.37
C LEU A 154 -28.50 -17.19 39.83
N ARG A 155 -27.21 -16.91 40.09
CA ARG A 155 -26.21 -17.93 40.49
C ARG A 155 -25.57 -17.63 41.85
N ARG A 156 -26.38 -17.25 42.84
CA ARG A 156 -26.04 -17.26 44.27
C ARG A 156 -27.14 -17.96 45.05
#